data_AF-A0A529TJD2-F1
#
_entry.id   AF-A0A529TJD2-F1
#
_cell.length_a   1.000
_cell.length_b   1.000
_cell.length_c   1.000
_cell.angle_alpha   90.00
_cell.angle_beta   90.00
_cell.angle_gamma   90.00
#
_symmetry.space_group_name_H-M   'P 1'
#
loop_
_entity.id
_entity.type
_entity.pdbx_description
1 polymer ?
#
loop_
_entity_poly.entity_id
_entity_poly.type
_entity_poly.pdbx_seq_one_letter_code
_entity_poly.pdbx_strand_id
1 'polypeptide(L)'
;MSSLPKEVRSWIYDFFSNGRFAAYLKIDARQCIEEKGGNLEYYGLSSLRIGEPVAEQLEFMEGLLPCPELPFHMPMMELPGGHVADLHLFGDSGSVWLVF
;
A
#
# COMPACT_ATOMS: atom_id res chain seq x y z
N MET A 1 9.25 -9.58 14.76
CA MET A 1 9.59 -8.41 15.62
C MET A 1 10.10 -8.77 17.02
N SER A 2 9.98 -10.02 17.50
CA SER A 2 10.43 -10.41 18.86
C SER A 2 11.94 -10.39 19.07
N SER A 3 12.74 -10.43 18.00
CA SER A 3 14.21 -10.38 18.03
C SER A 3 14.80 -8.98 18.25
N LEU A 4 14.00 -7.93 18.11
CA LEU A 4 14.46 -6.55 18.32
C LEU A 4 14.36 -6.16 19.80
N PRO A 5 15.34 -5.37 20.32
CA PRO A 5 15.23 -4.74 21.63
C PRO A 5 13.93 -3.95 21.76
N LYS A 6 13.42 -3.84 23.00
CA LYS A 6 12.14 -3.20 23.29
C LYS A 6 12.11 -1.76 22.79
N GLU A 7 13.18 -1.02 23.00
CA GLU A 7 13.35 0.38 22.64
C GLU A 7 13.24 0.57 21.13
N VAL A 8 13.92 -0.28 20.36
CA VAL A 8 13.87 -0.27 18.89
C VAL A 8 12.47 -0.60 18.40
N ARG A 9 11.82 -1.60 19.02
CA ARG A 9 10.45 -1.99 18.67
C ARG A 9 9.46 -0.87 18.95
N SER A 10 9.55 -0.23 20.12
CA SER A 10 8.71 0.92 20.48
C SER A 10 8.93 2.09 19.52
N TRP A 11 10.18 2.42 19.20
CA TRP A 11 10.47 3.48 18.23
C TRP A 11 9.89 3.19 16.85
N ILE A 12 10.02 1.96 16.35
CA ILE A 12 9.43 1.54 15.06
C ILE A 12 7.91 1.67 15.14
N TYR A 13 7.28 1.17 16.20
CA TYR A 13 5.83 1.31 16.38
C TYR A 13 5.42 2.78 16.40
N ASP A 14 6.09 3.65 17.16
CA ASP A 14 5.77 5.07 17.21
C ASP A 14 6.00 5.77 15.86
N PHE A 15 7.05 5.39 15.14
CA PHE A 15 7.37 5.90 13.80
C PHE A 15 6.21 5.62 12.83
N PHE A 16 5.71 4.39 12.79
CA PHE A 16 4.60 4.01 11.91
C PHE A 16 3.21 4.43 12.44
N SER A 17 3.03 4.45 13.76
CA SER A 17 1.73 4.77 14.41
C SER A 17 1.37 6.24 14.30
N ASN A 18 2.35 7.13 14.11
CA ASN A 18 2.08 8.55 13.88
C ASN A 18 1.55 8.85 12.47
N GLY A 19 1.34 7.83 11.62
CA GLY A 19 0.64 7.93 10.34
C GLY A 19 1.29 8.87 9.32
N ARG A 20 2.51 9.35 9.59
CA ARG A 20 3.13 10.43 8.81
C ARG A 20 3.46 10.01 7.39
N PHE A 21 3.75 8.73 7.17
CA PHE A 21 4.23 8.24 5.90
C PHE A 21 3.53 6.99 5.38
N ALA A 22 2.84 6.19 6.21
CA ALA A 22 2.19 5.00 5.68
C ALA A 22 0.87 5.34 4.98
N ALA A 23 0.66 4.79 3.79
CA ALA A 23 -0.65 4.75 3.13
C ALA A 23 -0.94 3.32 2.66
N TYR A 24 -2.22 2.99 2.47
CA TYR A 24 -2.59 1.66 2.01
C TYR A 24 -3.88 1.67 1.18
N LEU A 25 -4.00 0.64 0.34
CA LEU A 25 -5.24 0.18 -0.29
C LEU A 25 -5.50 -1.27 0.10
N LYS A 26 -6.76 -1.60 0.31
CA LYS A 26 -7.27 -2.98 0.32
C LYS A 26 -8.01 -3.20 -0.99
N ILE A 27 -7.62 -4.23 -1.72
CA ILE A 27 -8.10 -4.54 -3.06
C ILE A 27 -8.85 -5.87 -2.98
N ASP A 28 -10.10 -5.89 -3.43
CA ASP A 28 -10.94 -7.10 -3.36
C ASP A 28 -10.64 -8.10 -4.48
N ALA A 29 -11.33 -9.24 -4.46
CA ALA A 29 -11.21 -10.28 -5.49
C ALA A 29 -11.68 -9.82 -6.89
N ARG A 30 -12.40 -8.70 -7.00
CA ARG A 30 -12.79 -8.07 -8.27
C ARG A 30 -11.78 -7.01 -8.73
N GLN A 31 -10.67 -6.85 -7.99
CA GLN A 31 -9.62 -5.86 -8.22
C GLN A 31 -10.09 -4.41 -8.05
N CYS A 32 -11.17 -4.21 -7.29
CA CYS A 32 -11.65 -2.89 -6.90
C CYS A 32 -11.04 -2.48 -5.56
N ILE A 33 -10.87 -1.16 -5.35
CA ILE A 33 -10.48 -0.63 -4.05
C ILE A 33 -11.63 -0.83 -3.07
N GLU A 34 -11.48 -1.73 -2.09
CA GLU A 34 -12.44 -1.99 -1.02
C GLU A 34 -12.26 -0.99 0.13
N GLU A 35 -11.01 -0.68 0.48
CA GLU A 35 -10.65 0.23 1.56
C GLU A 35 -9.39 1.02 1.18
N LYS A 36 -9.25 2.23 1.73
CA LYS A 36 -8.03 3.04 1.58
C LYS A 36 -7.81 3.90 2.82
N GLY A 37 -6.55 4.15 3.18
CA GLY A 37 -6.24 4.94 4.37
C GLY A 37 -4.78 5.33 4.49
N GLY A 38 -4.46 5.94 5.64
CA GLY A 38 -3.14 6.54 5.88
C GLY A 38 -2.95 7.86 5.13
N ASN A 39 -1.71 8.23 4.83
CA ASN A 39 -1.36 9.51 4.24
C ASN A 39 -1.34 9.48 2.71
N LEU A 40 -2.49 9.18 2.08
CA LEU A 40 -2.61 9.14 0.61
C LEU A 40 -2.30 10.49 -0.04
N GLU A 41 -2.52 11.61 0.67
CA GLU A 41 -2.21 12.95 0.18
C GLU A 41 -0.71 13.14 -0.05
N TYR A 42 0.12 12.66 0.89
CA TYR A 42 1.58 12.68 0.75
C TYR A 42 2.06 11.96 -0.52
N TYR A 43 1.33 10.94 -0.96
CA TYR A 43 1.67 10.16 -2.14
C TYR A 43 0.98 10.62 -3.43
N GLY A 44 0.19 11.71 -3.38
CA GLY A 44 -0.57 12.17 -4.54
C GLY A 44 -1.76 11.27 -4.90
N LEU A 45 -2.24 10.44 -3.96
CA LEU A 45 -3.24 9.39 -4.16
C LEU A 45 -4.62 9.73 -3.54
N SER A 46 -4.85 10.98 -3.13
CA SER A 46 -6.11 11.40 -2.49
C SER A 46 -7.35 11.18 -3.36
N SER A 47 -7.18 11.23 -4.69
CA SER A 47 -8.26 11.10 -5.68
C SER A 47 -8.77 9.67 -5.88
N LEU A 48 -8.10 8.67 -5.31
CA LEU A 48 -8.52 7.26 -5.41
C LEU A 48 -9.92 7.06 -4.82
N ARG A 49 -10.74 6.28 -5.52
CA ARG A 49 -12.14 6.00 -5.21
C ARG A 49 -12.33 4.54 -4.82
N ILE A 50 -13.09 4.33 -3.75
CA ILE A 50 -13.56 3.01 -3.30
C ILE A 50 -14.64 2.50 -4.28
N GLY A 51 -14.65 1.20 -4.54
CA GLY A 51 -15.57 0.51 -5.44
C GLY A 51 -15.12 0.48 -6.90
N GLU A 52 -14.12 1.28 -7.26
CA GLU A 52 -13.60 1.39 -8.63
C GLU A 52 -12.39 0.47 -8.84
N PRO A 53 -12.19 -0.05 -10.07
CA PRO A 53 -11.02 -0.86 -10.40
C PRO A 53 -9.72 -0.10 -10.11
N VAL A 54 -8.76 -0.78 -9.49
CA VAL A 54 -7.48 -0.14 -9.13
C VAL A 54 -6.62 0.17 -10.37
N ALA A 55 -6.64 -0.70 -11.39
CA ALA A 55 -5.88 -0.51 -12.63
C ALA A 55 -6.35 0.69 -13.46
N GLU A 56 -7.63 1.07 -13.36
CA GLU A 56 -8.16 2.27 -14.03
C GLU A 56 -7.74 3.59 -13.35
N GLN A 57 -7.24 3.51 -12.11
CA GLN A 57 -6.85 4.66 -11.32
C GLN A 57 -5.34 4.76 -11.09
N LEU A 58 -4.63 3.63 -11.20
CA LEU A 58 -3.19 3.50 -11.02
C LEU A 58 -2.63 2.66 -12.19
N GLU A 59 -2.07 3.33 -13.18
CA GLU A 59 -1.57 2.68 -14.41
C GLU A 59 -0.55 1.57 -14.11
N PHE A 60 0.30 1.75 -13.09
CA PHE A 60 1.30 0.73 -12.70
C PHE A 60 0.68 -0.57 -12.16
N MET A 61 -0.62 -0.59 -11.85
CA MET A 61 -1.35 -1.78 -11.42
C MET A 61 -1.91 -2.58 -12.60
N GLU A 62 -1.92 -2.01 -13.81
CA GLU A 62 -2.37 -2.71 -15.01
C GLU A 62 -1.43 -3.88 -15.33
N GLY A 63 -2.00 -5.08 -15.52
CA GLY A 63 -1.24 -6.31 -15.74
C GLY A 63 -0.53 -6.88 -14.50
N LEU A 64 -0.47 -6.13 -13.39
CA LEU A 64 0.11 -6.61 -12.13
C LEU A 64 -0.89 -7.47 -11.33
N LEU A 65 -2.19 -7.18 -11.45
CA LEU A 65 -3.24 -7.91 -10.74
C LEU A 65 -3.98 -8.93 -11.64
N PRO A 66 -4.32 -10.12 -11.11
CA PRO A 66 -4.00 -10.58 -9.75
C PRO A 66 -2.51 -10.91 -9.63
N CYS A 67 -1.87 -10.55 -8.51
CA CYS A 67 -0.44 -10.81 -8.34
C CYS A 67 -0.18 -12.32 -8.34
N PRO A 68 0.75 -12.80 -9.19
CA PRO A 68 1.02 -14.24 -9.32
C PRO A 68 1.69 -14.81 -8.07
N GLU A 69 2.48 -14.00 -7.36
CA GLU A 69 3.19 -14.37 -6.13
C GLU A 69 3.00 -13.28 -5.08
N LEU A 70 2.62 -13.67 -3.86
CA LEU A 70 2.50 -12.78 -2.71
C LEU A 70 3.24 -13.42 -1.50
N PRO A 71 3.96 -12.63 -0.70
CA PRO A 71 4.12 -11.17 -0.79
C PRO A 71 5.00 -10.73 -1.96
N PHE A 72 4.71 -9.54 -2.52
CA PHE A 72 5.45 -8.93 -3.62
C PHE A 72 5.93 -7.53 -3.23
N HIS A 73 7.11 -7.15 -3.71
CA HIS A 73 7.73 -5.87 -3.36
C HIS A 73 8.31 -5.20 -4.61
N MET A 74 7.89 -3.96 -4.86
CA MET A 74 8.45 -3.11 -5.91
C MET A 74 9.13 -1.90 -5.27
N PRO A 75 10.47 -1.87 -5.22
CA PRO A 75 11.17 -0.75 -4.62
C PRO A 75 11.16 0.48 -5.53
N MET A 76 11.21 1.66 -4.92
CA MET A 76 11.50 2.94 -5.59
C MET A 76 10.58 3.26 -6.78
N MET A 77 9.28 2.99 -6.62
CA MET A 77 8.29 3.29 -7.65
C MET A 77 7.93 4.77 -7.64
N GLU A 78 7.98 5.40 -8.80
CA GLU A 78 7.44 6.74 -8.99
C GLU A 78 5.91 6.70 -8.95
N LEU A 79 5.32 7.57 -8.14
CA LEU A 79 3.90 7.74 -7.93
C LEU A 79 3.41 9.05 -8.56
N PRO A 80 2.09 9.20 -8.75
CA PRO A 80 1.51 10.46 -9.18
C PRO A 80 2.03 11.66 -8.36
N GLY A 81 2.41 12.72 -9.06
CA GLY A 81 2.97 13.92 -8.42
C GLY A 81 4.47 13.85 -8.11
N GLY A 82 5.18 12.83 -8.60
CA GLY A 82 6.65 12.74 -8.52
C GLY A 82 7.19 12.22 -7.18
N HIS A 83 6.33 11.67 -6.34
CA HIS A 83 6.74 10.99 -5.11
C HIS A 83 7.31 9.62 -5.43
N VAL A 84 8.19 9.12 -4.57
CA VAL A 84 8.79 7.79 -4.72
C VAL A 84 8.50 6.98 -3.46
N ALA A 85 8.00 5.76 -3.62
CA ALA A 85 7.69 4.86 -2.52
C ALA A 85 8.05 3.42 -2.86
N ASP A 86 8.30 2.62 -1.83
CA ASP A 86 8.34 1.17 -1.95
C ASP A 86 6.92 0.63 -1.88
N LEU A 87 6.52 -0.22 -2.83
CA LEU A 87 5.21 -0.83 -2.85
C LEU A 87 5.29 -2.25 -2.30
N HIS A 88 4.53 -2.50 -1.23
CA HIS A 88 4.44 -3.81 -0.61
C HIS A 88 3.04 -4.39 -0.81
N LEU A 89 2.97 -5.54 -1.47
CA LEU A 89 1.74 -6.28 -1.68
C LEU A 89 1.73 -7.57 -0.87
N PHE A 90 0.63 -7.83 -0.17
CA PHE A 90 0.42 -9.09 0.53
C PHE A 90 -1.06 -9.49 0.54
N GLY A 91 -1.31 -10.79 0.52
CA GLY A 91 -2.66 -11.33 0.54
C GLY A 91 -3.21 -11.46 1.97
N ASP A 92 -4.50 -11.22 2.13
CA ASP A 92 -5.25 -11.51 3.35
C ASP A 92 -6.71 -11.83 3.02
N SER A 93 -7.16 -13.02 3.40
CA SER A 93 -8.58 -13.41 3.37
C SER A 93 -9.30 -13.19 2.02
N GLY A 94 -8.58 -13.32 0.89
CA GLY A 94 -9.11 -13.13 -0.46
C GLY A 94 -8.96 -11.72 -1.03
N SER A 95 -8.42 -10.79 -0.24
CA SER A 95 -8.02 -9.45 -0.65
C SER A 95 -6.50 -9.35 -0.82
N VAL A 96 -6.06 -8.34 -1.57
CA VAL A 96 -4.66 -7.90 -1.62
C VAL A 96 -4.54 -6.55 -0.94
N TRP A 97 -3.62 -6.45 0.00
CA TRP A 97 -3.22 -5.17 0.56
C TRP A 97 -2.05 -4.62 -0.25
N LEU A 98 -2.12 -3.34 -0.59
CA LEU A 98 -1.02 -2.56 -1.16
C LEU A 98 -0.65 -1.48 -0.13
N VAL A 99 0.60 -1.46 0.30
CA VAL A 99 1.15 -0.48 1.25
C VAL A 99 2.24 0.32 0.55
N PHE A 100 2.20 1.64 0.75
CA PHE A 100 3.16 2.64 0.27
C PHE A 100 4.00 3.19 1.43
#